data_AF-A0A0C2DSC3-F1
#
_entry.id   AF-A0A0C2DSC3-F1
#
_cell.length_a   1.000
_cell.length_b   1.000
_cell.length_c   1.000
_cell.angle_alpha   90.00
_cell.angle_beta   90.00
_cell.angle_gamma   90.00
#
_symmetry.space_group_name_H-M   'P 1'
#
loop_
_entity.id
_entity.type
_entity.pdbx_description
1 polymer ?
#
loop_
_entity_poly.entity_id
_entity_poly.type
_entity_poly.pdbx_seq_one_letter_code
_entity_poly.pdbx_strand_id
1 'polypeptide(L)'
;MEVRVRFLTEKATAIAGSIDLRTYVSLFTSADGRIYLSLPDLGVEKTWLLKDLTKAADRLAAEYPIEEDQPPSLEVLVPIARKLSGSCEEQCGVQHLAILAFWYLLLGVAHRKSYYNRQPTLHEPEGAGDAPPSDLLAVKATVRFKLPSCVGLGSSGAYCVCIATALLQTTGLIPSPSIVTDEDGSLTWEDQHLDMIRKWATAAESLIHGRASGLDAAVCTYGMSWMLIDYRSLLIKEKGNCCRRQ
;
A
#
# COMPACT_ATOMS: atom_id res chain seq x y z
N MET A 1 7.39 11.15 13.46
CA MET A 1 6.99 10.57 12.16
C MET A 1 5.56 10.19 12.32
N GLU A 2 4.71 10.52 11.37
CA GLU A 2 3.31 10.09 11.33
C GLU A 2 2.91 10.24 9.86
N VAL A 3 2.34 9.20 9.27
CA VAL A 3 1.70 9.33 7.96
C VAL A 3 0.42 10.10 8.18
N ARG A 4 0.44 11.37 7.79
CA ARG A 4 -0.75 12.21 7.78
C ARG A 4 -1.24 12.30 6.36
N VAL A 5 -2.44 11.81 6.17
CA VAL A 5 -3.07 11.75 4.89
C VAL A 5 -4.04 12.92 4.80
N ARG A 6 -3.70 13.93 4.01
CA ARG A 6 -4.60 15.06 3.73
C ARG A 6 -5.24 14.83 2.37
N PHE A 7 -6.50 14.42 2.37
CA PHE A 7 -7.28 14.30 1.15
C PHE A 7 -8.06 15.59 0.86
N LEU A 8 -7.95 16.07 -0.37
CA LEU A 8 -8.85 17.09 -0.90
C LEU A 8 -10.09 16.36 -1.43
N THR A 9 -11.21 16.54 -0.75
CA THR A 9 -12.52 16.09 -1.20
C THR A 9 -12.87 16.82 -2.49
N GLU A 10 -12.67 16.16 -3.63
CA GLU A 10 -13.53 16.20 -4.82
C GLU A 10 -12.90 15.36 -5.94
N LYS A 11 -13.55 14.22 -6.24
CA LYS A 11 -13.27 13.30 -7.36
C LYS A 11 -11.86 12.65 -7.37
N ALA A 12 -11.81 11.44 -6.82
CA ALA A 12 -10.85 10.39 -7.17
C ALA A 12 -9.35 10.75 -7.07
N THR A 13 -8.99 11.57 -6.08
CA THR A 13 -7.61 11.94 -5.80
C THR A 13 -7.23 11.50 -4.39
N ALA A 14 -6.36 10.49 -4.29
CA ALA A 14 -5.80 10.06 -3.02
C ALA A 14 -4.40 10.70 -2.84
N ILE A 15 -4.23 11.54 -1.80
CA ILE A 15 -2.94 12.11 -1.42
C ILE A 15 -2.49 11.51 -0.08
N ALA A 16 -1.49 10.64 -0.10
CA ALA A 16 -0.87 10.09 1.10
C ALA A 16 0.49 10.75 1.36
N GLY A 17 0.71 11.17 2.61
CA GLY A 17 1.88 11.93 3.01
C GLY A 17 2.52 11.36 4.27
N SER A 18 3.84 11.09 4.25
CA SER A 18 4.62 11.01 5.49
C SER A 18 5.24 12.38 5.73
N ILE A 19 4.78 13.12 6.76
CA ILE A 19 5.18 14.53 6.96
C ILE A 19 6.67 14.64 7.29
N ASP A 20 7.19 13.73 8.10
CA ASP A 20 8.58 13.78 8.56
C ASP A 20 9.58 13.36 7.49
N LEU A 21 9.20 12.44 6.60
CA LEU A 21 10.02 12.03 5.44
C LEU A 21 9.66 12.82 4.17
N ARG A 22 8.63 13.66 4.25
CA ARG A 22 8.10 14.51 3.18
C ARG A 22 7.87 13.76 1.86
N THR A 23 7.42 12.52 1.94
CA THR A 23 6.99 11.72 0.79
C THR A 23 5.52 11.98 0.54
N TYR A 24 5.16 12.37 -0.68
CA TYR A 24 3.79 12.61 -1.08
C TYR A 24 3.46 11.75 -2.30
N VAL A 25 2.42 10.93 -2.18
CA VAL A 25 1.82 10.21 -3.31
C VAL A 25 0.57 10.96 -3.71
N SER A 26 0.40 11.22 -4.99
CA SER A 26 -0.85 11.66 -5.60
C SER A 26 -1.32 10.56 -6.53
N LEU A 27 -2.45 9.94 -6.22
CA LEU A 27 -3.06 8.90 -7.03
C LEU A 27 -4.38 9.40 -7.59
N PHE A 28 -4.50 9.36 -8.92
CA PHE A 28 -5.71 9.73 -9.64
C PHE A 28 -6.26 8.53 -10.38
N THR A 29 -7.57 8.45 -10.53
CA THR A 29 -8.18 7.52 -11.47
C THR A 29 -8.19 8.13 -12.87
N SER A 30 -7.81 7.35 -13.87
CA SER A 30 -7.85 7.72 -15.28
C SER A 30 -8.91 6.88 -16.01
N ALA A 31 -9.59 7.49 -16.98
CA ALA A 31 -10.59 6.82 -17.81
C ALA A 31 -10.00 6.25 -19.13
N ASP A 32 -8.72 6.44 -19.37
CA ASP A 32 -8.04 6.07 -20.62
C ASP A 32 -7.56 4.60 -20.68
N GLY A 33 -7.86 3.80 -19.66
CA GLY A 33 -7.49 2.39 -19.58
C GLY A 33 -6.00 2.15 -19.43
N ARG A 34 -5.24 3.13 -18.92
CA ARG A 34 -3.79 3.03 -18.70
C ARG A 34 -3.41 3.22 -17.23
N ILE A 35 -2.30 2.59 -16.87
CA ILE A 35 -1.67 2.70 -15.56
C ILE A 35 -0.41 3.55 -15.74
N TYR A 36 -0.28 4.62 -14.95
CA TYR A 36 0.87 5.51 -14.98
C TYR A 36 1.59 5.49 -13.64
N LEU A 37 2.92 5.39 -13.69
CA LEU A 37 3.80 5.60 -12.55
C LEU A 37 4.83 6.67 -12.89
N SER A 38 4.84 7.74 -12.11
CA SER A 38 5.85 8.79 -12.18
C SER A 38 6.56 8.92 -10.84
N LEU A 39 7.89 8.70 -10.83
CA LEU A 39 8.79 8.94 -9.71
C LEU A 39 9.86 9.94 -10.18
N PRO A 40 9.57 11.25 -10.19
CA PRO A 40 10.46 12.26 -10.77
C PRO A 40 11.86 12.25 -10.14
N ASP A 41 11.94 12.07 -8.82
CA ASP A 41 13.21 12.08 -8.07
C ASP A 41 14.07 10.84 -8.37
N LEU A 42 13.49 9.78 -8.94
CA LEU A 42 14.19 8.59 -9.41
C LEU A 42 14.34 8.56 -10.94
N GLY A 43 13.83 9.58 -11.65
CA GLY A 43 13.80 9.61 -13.12
C GLY A 43 12.93 8.51 -13.75
N VAL A 44 11.91 8.02 -13.03
CA VAL A 44 11.01 6.97 -13.55
C VAL A 44 9.75 7.58 -14.10
N GLU A 45 9.44 7.26 -15.35
CA GLU A 45 8.15 7.49 -15.96
C GLU A 45 7.77 6.24 -16.77
N LYS A 46 6.66 5.60 -16.37
CA LYS A 46 6.21 4.34 -16.96
C LYS A 46 4.71 4.37 -17.20
N THR A 47 4.30 3.70 -18.28
CA THR A 47 2.90 3.54 -18.68
C THR A 47 2.66 2.09 -19.07
N TRP A 48 1.56 1.51 -18.58
CA TRP A 48 1.13 0.15 -18.91
C TRP A 48 -0.37 0.11 -19.23
N LEU A 49 -0.85 -0.98 -19.82
CA LEU A 49 -2.26 -1.16 -20.15
C LEU A 49 -3.02 -1.79 -18.98
N LEU A 50 -4.16 -1.22 -18.61
CA LEU A 50 -5.02 -1.73 -17.54
C LEU A 50 -5.48 -3.17 -17.82
N LYS A 51 -5.78 -3.49 -19.08
CA LYS A 51 -6.25 -4.83 -19.48
C LYS A 51 -5.28 -5.96 -19.11
N ASP A 52 -3.98 -5.67 -19.08
CA ASP A 52 -2.96 -6.68 -18.76
C ASP A 52 -2.95 -6.96 -17.26
N LEU A 53 -3.16 -5.93 -16.43
CA LEU A 53 -3.39 -6.06 -15.00
C LEU A 53 -4.69 -6.84 -14.72
N THR A 54 -5.81 -6.45 -15.34
CA THR A 54 -7.11 -7.13 -15.14
C THR A 54 -7.03 -8.61 -15.50
N LYS A 55 -6.44 -8.93 -16.66
CA LYS A 55 -6.24 -10.32 -17.09
C LYS A 55 -5.39 -11.12 -16.11
N ALA A 56 -4.35 -10.52 -15.55
CA ALA A 56 -3.51 -11.19 -14.56
C ALA A 56 -4.24 -11.39 -13.22
N ALA A 57 -4.96 -10.38 -12.75
CA ALA A 57 -5.76 -10.42 -11.52
C ALA A 57 -6.88 -11.47 -11.60
N ASP A 58 -7.56 -11.57 -12.74
CA ASP A 58 -8.61 -12.56 -12.98
C ASP A 58 -8.09 -14.00 -12.96
N ARG A 59 -6.89 -14.22 -13.50
CA ARG A 59 -6.23 -15.52 -13.42
C ARG A 59 -5.84 -15.86 -12.00
N LEU A 60 -5.24 -14.91 -11.28
CA LEU A 60 -4.89 -15.07 -9.88
C LEU A 60 -6.11 -15.39 -9.03
N ALA A 61 -7.23 -14.70 -9.24
CA ALA A 61 -8.47 -14.95 -8.53
C ALA A 61 -9.07 -16.34 -8.79
N ALA A 62 -8.76 -16.94 -9.95
CA ALA A 62 -9.18 -18.31 -10.27
C ALA A 62 -8.32 -19.37 -9.58
N GLU A 63 -7.02 -19.11 -9.47
CA GLU A 63 -6.01 -20.10 -9.07
C GLU A 63 -5.67 -20.01 -7.57
N TYR A 64 -5.78 -18.82 -6.96
CA TYR A 64 -5.34 -18.55 -5.61
C TYR A 64 -6.44 -17.87 -4.78
N PRO A 65 -6.92 -18.52 -3.68
CA PRO A 65 -7.84 -17.90 -2.75
C PRO A 65 -7.17 -16.77 -1.97
N ILE A 66 -7.98 -15.97 -1.29
CA ILE A 66 -7.53 -14.78 -0.57
C ILE A 66 -7.70 -14.96 0.93
N GLU A 67 -6.68 -14.56 1.67
CA GLU A 67 -6.72 -14.41 3.12
C GLU A 67 -7.01 -12.95 3.46
N GLU A 68 -8.18 -12.63 4.04
CA GLU A 68 -8.68 -11.25 4.22
C GLU A 68 -7.73 -10.31 5.00
N ASP A 69 -7.05 -10.84 6.02
CA ASP A 69 -6.21 -10.01 6.90
C ASP A 69 -4.72 -9.97 6.51
N GLN A 70 -4.35 -10.60 5.40
CA GLN A 70 -2.96 -10.71 4.96
C GLN A 70 -2.74 -10.11 3.57
N PRO A 71 -1.53 -9.58 3.31
CA PRO A 71 -1.13 -9.22 1.97
C PRO A 71 -0.89 -10.48 1.14
N PRO A 72 -1.01 -10.41 -0.20
CA PRO A 72 -0.81 -11.58 -1.05
C PRO A 72 0.62 -12.11 -0.97
N SER A 73 0.79 -13.42 -1.16
CA SER A 73 2.11 -14.06 -1.15
C SER A 73 3.06 -13.43 -2.17
N LEU A 74 4.25 -13.03 -1.69
CA LEU A 74 5.31 -12.50 -2.54
C LEU A 74 5.76 -13.54 -3.57
N GLU A 75 5.83 -14.81 -3.20
CA GLU A 75 6.26 -15.90 -4.11
C GLU A 75 5.32 -16.05 -5.32
N VAL A 76 4.04 -15.78 -5.13
CA VAL A 76 3.02 -15.88 -6.19
C VAL A 76 2.98 -14.60 -7.04
N LEU A 77 2.94 -13.43 -6.41
CA LEU A 77 2.72 -12.17 -7.13
C LEU A 77 3.99 -11.61 -7.78
N VAL A 78 5.16 -11.78 -7.17
CA VAL A 78 6.40 -11.16 -7.66
C VAL A 78 6.77 -11.62 -9.08
N PRO A 79 6.69 -12.92 -9.45
CA PRO A 79 6.96 -13.34 -10.82
C PRO A 79 6.03 -12.69 -11.85
N ILE A 80 4.75 -12.52 -11.49
CA ILE A 80 3.74 -11.91 -12.36
C ILE A 80 3.95 -10.40 -12.45
N ALA A 81 4.17 -9.73 -11.31
CA ALA A 81 4.49 -8.31 -11.23
C ALA A 81 5.72 -7.96 -12.06
N ARG A 82 6.79 -8.77 -11.97
CA ARG A 82 8.01 -8.60 -12.77
C ARG A 82 7.70 -8.69 -14.27
N LYS A 83 6.95 -9.71 -14.67
CA LYS A 83 6.52 -9.88 -16.07
C LYS A 83 5.70 -8.70 -16.59
N LEU A 84 4.73 -8.22 -15.81
CA LEU A 84 3.86 -7.09 -16.18
C LEU A 84 4.61 -5.75 -16.22
N SER A 85 5.56 -5.56 -15.31
CA SER A 85 6.38 -4.35 -15.27
C SER A 85 7.28 -4.17 -16.51
N GLY A 86 7.48 -5.23 -17.29
CA GLY A 86 8.38 -5.24 -18.44
C GLY A 86 9.85 -5.31 -18.05
N SER A 87 10.14 -5.80 -16.84
CA SER A 87 11.51 -5.87 -16.32
C SER A 87 12.20 -7.20 -16.62
N CYS A 88 13.45 -7.11 -17.08
CA CYS A 88 14.33 -8.26 -17.29
C CYS A 88 15.09 -8.61 -15.99
N GLU A 89 15.51 -9.86 -15.81
CA GLU A 89 16.27 -10.33 -14.64
C GLU A 89 17.58 -9.57 -14.42
N GLU A 90 18.12 -8.92 -15.45
CA GLU A 90 19.36 -8.14 -15.39
C GLU A 90 19.19 -6.68 -14.93
N GLN A 91 17.96 -6.22 -14.69
CA GLN A 91 17.72 -4.83 -14.25
C GLN A 91 17.97 -4.69 -12.75
N CYS A 92 19.17 -4.23 -12.41
CA CYS A 92 19.57 -3.91 -11.05
C CYS A 92 19.35 -2.42 -10.73
N GLY A 93 18.81 -2.11 -9.55
CA GLY A 93 18.79 -0.74 -9.02
C GLY A 93 17.48 -0.33 -8.36
N VAL A 94 17.55 0.78 -7.61
CA VAL A 94 16.44 1.33 -6.82
C VAL A 94 15.17 1.61 -7.63
N GLN A 95 15.32 1.99 -8.91
CA GLN A 95 14.18 2.23 -9.81
C GLN A 95 13.38 0.95 -10.08
N HIS A 96 14.08 -0.15 -10.38
CA HIS A 96 13.44 -1.44 -10.66
C HIS A 96 12.70 -1.95 -9.42
N LEU A 97 13.32 -1.85 -8.25
CA LEU A 97 12.72 -2.26 -6.99
C LEU A 97 11.48 -1.41 -6.63
N ALA A 98 11.53 -0.09 -6.86
CA ALA A 98 10.38 0.79 -6.66
C ALA A 98 9.21 0.45 -7.60
N ILE A 99 9.49 0.19 -8.88
CA ILE A 99 8.50 -0.25 -9.87
C ILE A 99 7.91 -1.61 -9.46
N LEU A 100 8.74 -2.55 -9.03
CA LEU A 100 8.30 -3.89 -8.61
C LEU A 100 7.41 -3.83 -7.36
N ALA A 101 7.80 -3.03 -6.36
CA ALA A 101 6.98 -2.81 -5.16
C ALA A 101 5.63 -2.16 -5.49
N PHE A 102 5.60 -1.20 -6.41
CA PHE A 102 4.35 -0.63 -6.92
C PHE A 102 3.47 -1.69 -7.59
N TRP A 103 4.04 -2.50 -8.48
CA TRP A 103 3.31 -3.56 -9.18
C TRP A 103 2.80 -4.66 -8.24
N TYR A 104 3.57 -5.03 -7.22
CA TYR A 104 3.13 -5.97 -6.19
C TYR A 104 1.87 -5.46 -5.48
N LEU A 105 1.88 -4.20 -5.02
CA LEU A 105 0.73 -3.60 -4.33
C LEU A 105 -0.47 -3.47 -5.28
N LEU A 106 -0.27 -2.99 -6.50
CA LEU A 106 -1.33 -2.81 -7.49
C LEU A 106 -1.97 -4.14 -7.90
N LEU A 107 -1.15 -5.15 -8.17
CA LEU A 107 -1.61 -6.49 -8.52
C LEU A 107 -2.32 -7.16 -7.34
N GLY A 108 -1.83 -6.97 -6.12
CA GLY A 108 -2.47 -7.51 -4.92
C GLY A 108 -3.87 -6.96 -4.70
N VAL A 109 -4.01 -5.63 -4.81
CA VAL A 109 -5.32 -4.99 -4.70
C VAL A 109 -6.25 -5.45 -5.83
N ALA A 110 -5.73 -5.57 -7.05
CA ALA A 110 -6.50 -6.03 -8.19
C ALA A 110 -6.96 -7.49 -8.06
N HIS A 111 -6.08 -8.38 -7.61
CA HIS A 111 -6.40 -9.77 -7.31
C HIS A 111 -7.54 -9.85 -6.28
N ARG A 112 -7.47 -9.04 -5.22
CA ARG A 112 -8.54 -8.96 -4.21
C ARG A 112 -9.89 -8.61 -4.79
N LYS A 113 -9.90 -7.59 -5.62
CA LYS A 113 -11.11 -7.10 -6.26
C LYS A 113 -11.70 -8.11 -7.24
N SER A 114 -10.86 -8.71 -8.09
CA SER A 114 -11.29 -9.76 -9.03
C SER A 114 -11.83 -10.99 -8.30
N TYR A 115 -11.29 -11.35 -7.14
CA TYR A 115 -11.76 -12.48 -6.35
C TYR A 115 -13.15 -12.26 -5.76
N TYR A 116 -13.40 -11.10 -5.13
CA TYR A 116 -14.74 -10.78 -4.63
C TYR A 116 -15.79 -10.67 -5.75
N ASN A 117 -15.42 -10.08 -6.89
CA ASN A 117 -16.32 -9.99 -8.06
C ASN A 117 -16.68 -11.37 -8.64
N ARG A 118 -15.89 -12.42 -8.36
CA ARG A 118 -16.15 -13.79 -8.83
C ARG A 118 -16.96 -14.63 -7.87
N GLN A 119 -17.05 -14.25 -6.60
CA GLN A 119 -17.86 -15.01 -5.66
C GLN A 119 -19.35 -14.72 -5.95
N PRO A 120 -20.18 -15.75 -6.20
CA PRO A 120 -21.61 -15.58 -6.19
C PRO A 120 -22.00 -15.22 -4.75
N THR A 121 -22.59 -14.04 -4.55
CA THR A 121 -23.08 -13.57 -3.25
C THR A 121 -24.04 -14.60 -2.65
N LEU A 122 -23.62 -15.31 -1.60
CA LEU A 122 -24.53 -16.20 -0.82
C LEU A 122 -25.43 -15.41 0.15
N HIS A 123 -25.24 -14.10 0.28
CA HIS A 123 -26.13 -13.20 1.01
C HIS A 123 -26.17 -11.87 0.26
N GLU A 124 -27.23 -11.63 -0.52
CA GLU A 124 -27.58 -10.27 -0.92
C GLU A 124 -28.14 -9.54 0.31
N PRO A 125 -27.59 -8.38 0.72
CA PRO A 125 -28.33 -7.46 1.54
C PRO A 125 -29.42 -6.85 0.66
N GLU A 126 -30.69 -7.21 0.92
CA GLU A 126 -31.85 -6.52 0.35
C GLU A 126 -31.74 -5.02 0.64
N GLY A 127 -31.26 -4.22 -0.32
CA GLY A 127 -31.18 -2.76 -0.18
C GLY A 127 -30.04 -2.02 -0.90
N ALA A 128 -29.11 -2.69 -1.57
CA ALA A 128 -28.03 -2.01 -2.33
C ALA A 128 -28.32 -1.95 -3.83
N GLY A 129 -29.38 -1.26 -4.22
CA GLY A 129 -29.64 -0.93 -5.64
C GLY A 129 -28.65 0.14 -6.13
N ASP A 130 -28.06 -0.11 -7.30
CA ASP A 130 -27.37 0.85 -8.18
C ASP A 130 -25.92 1.27 -7.86
N ALA A 131 -25.16 0.54 -7.05
CA ALA A 131 -23.71 0.71 -7.07
C ALA A 131 -23.14 -0.06 -8.28
N PRO A 132 -22.59 0.61 -9.33
CA PRO A 132 -21.98 -0.10 -10.45
C PRO A 132 -20.87 -1.00 -9.92
N PRO A 133 -20.59 -2.15 -10.59
CA PRO A 133 -19.41 -2.94 -10.26
C PRO A 133 -18.25 -1.97 -10.26
N SER A 134 -17.59 -1.83 -9.11
CA SER A 134 -16.48 -0.90 -9.01
C SER A 134 -15.45 -1.41 -9.99
N ASP A 135 -15.34 -0.84 -11.19
CA ASP A 135 -14.39 -1.35 -12.17
C ASP A 135 -12.97 -1.17 -11.65
N LEU A 136 -12.05 -2.03 -12.06
CA LEU A 136 -10.64 -1.84 -11.72
C LEU A 136 -10.21 -0.47 -12.27
N LEU A 137 -9.87 0.46 -11.39
CA LEU A 137 -9.62 1.83 -11.81
C LEU A 137 -8.26 1.89 -12.51
N ALA A 138 -8.21 2.46 -13.71
CA ALA A 138 -6.93 2.85 -14.30
C ALA A 138 -6.33 3.91 -13.37
N VAL A 139 -5.11 3.71 -12.88
CA VAL A 139 -4.49 4.58 -11.88
C VAL A 139 -3.35 5.37 -12.47
N LYS A 140 -3.26 6.65 -12.11
CA LYS A 140 -2.11 7.52 -12.32
C LYS A 140 -1.51 7.87 -10.97
N ALA A 141 -0.43 7.17 -10.61
CA ALA A 141 0.32 7.41 -9.40
C ALA A 141 1.52 8.30 -9.70
N THR A 142 1.63 9.41 -8.98
CA THR A 142 2.80 10.29 -8.98
C THR A 142 3.33 10.38 -7.57
N VAL A 143 4.59 10.01 -7.35
CA VAL A 143 5.23 10.09 -6.03
C VAL A 143 6.34 11.12 -6.08
N ARG A 144 6.31 12.07 -5.16
CA ARG A 144 7.33 13.12 -5.00
C ARG A 144 7.94 13.05 -3.62
N PHE A 145 9.26 13.14 -3.58
CA PHE A 145 10.06 13.21 -2.35
C PHE A 145 10.52 14.66 -2.17
N LYS A 146 10.08 15.34 -1.11
CA LYS A 146 10.49 16.75 -0.82
C LYS A 146 11.83 16.84 -0.06
N LEU A 147 12.73 15.86 -0.21
CA LEU A 147 14.07 15.86 0.37
C LEU A 147 15.13 15.61 -0.72
N PRO A 148 16.37 16.12 -0.57
CA PRO A 148 17.49 15.69 -1.39
C PRO A 148 17.63 14.17 -1.29
N SER A 149 17.81 13.49 -2.42
CA SER A 149 17.75 12.04 -2.65
C SER A 149 18.81 11.18 -1.89
N CYS A 150 19.38 11.66 -0.79
CA CYS A 150 20.59 11.10 -0.18
C CYS A 150 20.51 10.96 1.36
N VAL A 151 19.39 10.55 1.93
CA VAL A 151 19.32 10.19 3.36
C VAL A 151 18.61 8.85 3.52
N GLY A 152 19.36 7.82 3.91
CA GLY A 152 18.90 6.44 4.13
C GLY A 152 18.03 6.24 5.38
N LEU A 153 17.09 7.15 5.63
CA LEU A 153 16.12 7.09 6.73
C LEU A 153 14.72 6.85 6.13
N GLY A 154 14.27 5.59 6.08
CA GLY A 154 12.85 5.22 5.91
C GLY A 154 12.09 5.64 4.65
N SER A 155 12.77 6.14 3.60
CA SER A 155 12.10 6.63 2.38
C SER A 155 11.34 5.53 1.62
N SER A 156 11.82 4.28 1.67
CA SER A 156 11.14 3.09 1.16
C SER A 156 9.86 2.79 1.93
N GLY A 157 9.90 2.85 3.26
CA GLY A 157 8.75 2.60 4.12
C GLY A 157 7.66 3.63 3.86
N ALA A 158 8.03 4.91 3.78
CA ALA A 158 7.10 5.98 3.42
C ALA A 158 6.51 5.79 2.01
N TYR A 159 7.34 5.40 1.03
CA TYR A 159 6.88 5.08 -0.32
C TYR A 159 5.84 3.94 -0.31
N CYS A 160 6.18 2.81 0.31
CA CYS A 160 5.31 1.63 0.39
C CYS A 160 4.01 1.92 1.14
N VAL A 161 4.06 2.61 2.29
CA VAL A 161 2.87 2.98 3.06
C VAL A 161 1.97 3.92 2.26
N CYS A 162 2.52 4.96 1.63
CA CYS A 162 1.70 5.92 0.89
C CYS A 162 1.02 5.27 -0.33
N ILE A 163 1.74 4.42 -1.07
CA ILE A 163 1.16 3.69 -2.22
C ILE A 163 0.11 2.66 -1.77
N ALA A 164 0.41 1.86 -0.74
CA ALA A 164 -0.52 0.88 -0.21
C ALA A 164 -1.82 1.55 0.26
N THR A 165 -1.71 2.62 1.06
CA THR A 165 -2.86 3.40 1.55
C THR A 165 -3.71 3.93 0.39
N ALA A 166 -3.07 4.59 -0.58
CA ALA A 166 -3.78 5.15 -1.73
C ALA A 166 -4.52 4.08 -2.54
N LEU A 167 -3.89 2.93 -2.80
CA LEU A 167 -4.50 1.84 -3.57
C LEU A 167 -5.62 1.13 -2.81
N LEU A 168 -5.39 0.77 -1.54
CA LEU A 168 -6.38 0.09 -0.70
C LEU A 168 -7.66 0.93 -0.57
N GLN A 169 -7.52 2.24 -0.31
CA GLN A 169 -8.67 3.12 -0.18
C GLN A 169 -9.38 3.36 -1.52
N THR A 170 -8.61 3.64 -2.60
CA THR A 170 -9.20 3.92 -3.93
C THR A 170 -9.98 2.73 -4.47
N THR A 171 -9.65 1.52 -4.02
CA THR A 171 -10.37 0.29 -4.40
C THR A 171 -11.46 -0.12 -3.41
N GLY A 172 -11.65 0.63 -2.33
CA GLY A 172 -12.67 0.36 -1.31
C GLY A 172 -12.32 -0.78 -0.35
N LEU A 173 -11.07 -1.26 -0.33
CA LEU A 173 -10.62 -2.29 0.61
C LEU A 173 -10.44 -1.77 2.04
N ILE A 174 -10.24 -0.45 2.19
CA ILE A 174 -10.34 0.25 3.46
C ILE A 174 -11.29 1.44 3.28
N PRO A 175 -12.04 1.85 4.33
CA PRO A 175 -12.96 2.98 4.25
C PRO A 175 -12.21 4.31 4.11
N SER A 176 -12.94 5.40 3.95
CA SER A 176 -12.34 6.74 4.11
C SER A 176 -11.92 6.94 5.58
N PRO A 177 -10.83 7.66 5.86
CA PRO A 177 -10.38 7.91 7.22
C PRO A 177 -11.45 8.72 7.98
N SER A 178 -11.67 8.38 9.24
CA SER A 178 -12.76 8.92 10.07
C SER A 178 -12.29 9.40 11.44
N ILE A 179 -11.07 9.03 11.87
CA ILE A 179 -10.54 9.35 13.19
C ILE A 179 -9.73 10.63 13.13
N VAL A 180 -10.06 11.63 13.93
CA VAL A 180 -9.31 12.89 14.00
C VAL A 180 -8.03 12.71 14.80
N THR A 181 -6.87 13.07 14.24
CA THR A 181 -5.56 12.91 14.91
C THR A 181 -5.07 14.17 15.62
N ASP A 182 -5.41 15.36 15.11
CA ASP A 182 -4.90 16.64 15.62
C ASP A 182 -5.90 17.78 15.43
N GLU A 183 -5.66 18.90 16.11
CA GLU A 183 -6.41 20.16 16.00
C GLU A 183 -6.41 20.75 14.57
N ASP A 184 -5.48 20.32 13.72
CA ASP A 184 -5.35 20.72 12.30
C ASP A 184 -6.36 20.04 11.35
N GLY A 185 -7.23 19.16 11.86
CA GLY A 185 -8.25 18.46 11.07
C GLY A 185 -7.72 17.31 10.20
N SER A 186 -6.55 16.75 10.55
CA SER A 186 -6.03 15.53 9.93
C SER A 186 -6.84 14.30 10.36
N LEU A 187 -7.07 13.38 9.42
CA LEU A 187 -7.84 12.16 9.64
C LEU A 187 -6.95 10.92 9.47
N THR A 188 -7.25 9.88 10.24
CA THR A 188 -6.64 8.54 10.19
C THR A 188 -7.72 7.44 10.23
N TRP A 189 -7.29 6.19 10.21
CA TRP A 189 -8.14 5.01 10.26
C TRP A 189 -8.08 4.29 11.61
N GLU A 190 -9.05 3.40 11.82
CA GLU A 190 -9.05 2.43 12.91
C GLU A 190 -7.86 1.47 12.83
N ASP A 191 -7.48 0.92 13.99
CA ASP A 191 -6.29 0.05 14.14
C ASP A 191 -6.28 -1.14 13.17
N GLN A 192 -7.45 -1.72 12.86
CA GLN A 192 -7.54 -2.83 11.90
C GLN A 192 -7.09 -2.42 10.49
N HIS A 193 -7.47 -1.23 10.04
CA HIS A 193 -7.11 -0.73 8.71
C HIS A 193 -5.66 -0.24 8.68
N LEU A 194 -5.19 0.38 9.76
CA LEU A 194 -3.77 0.72 9.91
C LEU A 194 -2.90 -0.54 9.90
N ASP A 195 -3.33 -1.62 10.55
CA ASP A 195 -2.62 -2.90 10.51
C ASP A 195 -2.59 -3.50 9.10
N MET A 196 -3.70 -3.41 8.35
CA MET A 196 -3.73 -3.81 6.94
C MET A 196 -2.73 -2.99 6.11
N ILE A 197 -2.73 -1.66 6.24
CA ILE A 197 -1.79 -0.77 5.55
C ILE A 197 -0.34 -1.17 5.88
N ARG A 198 -0.03 -1.35 7.16
CA ARG A 198 1.30 -1.74 7.64
C ARG A 198 1.75 -3.05 7.01
N LYS A 199 0.91 -4.10 7.05
CA LYS A 199 1.25 -5.43 6.53
C LYS A 199 1.55 -5.38 5.03
N TRP A 200 0.70 -4.71 4.26
CA TRP A 200 0.89 -4.54 2.82
C TRP A 200 2.16 -3.75 2.49
N ALA A 201 2.38 -2.65 3.21
CA ALA A 201 3.58 -1.83 3.05
C ALA A 201 4.86 -2.59 3.41
N THR A 202 4.82 -3.38 4.49
CA THR A 202 5.97 -4.20 4.94
C THR A 202 6.31 -5.27 3.91
N ALA A 203 5.31 -5.93 3.33
CA ALA A 203 5.51 -6.91 2.27
C ALA A 203 6.14 -6.26 1.02
N ALA A 204 5.65 -5.08 0.62
CA ALA A 204 6.24 -4.34 -0.50
C ALA A 204 7.66 -3.84 -0.21
N GLU A 205 7.92 -3.36 1.02
CA GLU A 205 9.24 -2.88 1.44
C GLU A 205 10.27 -4.02 1.48
N SER A 206 9.83 -5.25 1.80
CA SER A 206 10.70 -6.42 1.75
C SER A 206 11.24 -6.71 0.35
N LEU A 207 10.55 -6.27 -0.71
CA LEU A 207 11.06 -6.37 -2.09
C LEU A 207 12.21 -5.40 -2.35
N ILE A 208 12.22 -4.25 -1.68
CA ILE A 208 13.25 -3.22 -1.87
C ILE A 208 14.52 -3.57 -1.09
N HIS A 209 14.39 -4.11 0.13
CA HIS A 209 15.54 -4.36 1.01
C HIS A 209 15.84 -5.85 1.27
N GLY A 210 15.10 -6.77 0.64
CA GLY A 210 15.30 -8.23 0.76
C GLY A 210 14.88 -8.85 2.10
N ARG A 211 14.88 -8.07 3.19
CA ARG A 211 14.38 -8.44 4.52
C ARG A 211 13.96 -7.19 5.28
N ALA A 212 12.75 -6.71 5.05
CA ALA A 212 12.23 -5.59 5.82
C ALA A 212 11.90 -6.06 7.24
N SER A 213 12.43 -5.36 8.26
CA SER A 213 12.06 -5.58 9.66
C SER A 213 10.62 -5.17 9.97
N GLY A 214 9.95 -4.50 9.02
CA GLY A 214 8.63 -3.89 9.19
C GLY A 214 8.66 -2.62 10.04
N LEU A 215 9.83 -2.22 10.53
CA LEU A 215 9.99 -1.08 11.44
C LEU A 215 9.69 0.24 10.72
N ASP A 216 10.27 0.45 9.54
CA ASP A 216 10.09 1.68 8.78
C ASP A 216 8.62 1.84 8.34
N ALA A 217 8.00 0.75 7.85
CA ALA A 217 6.57 0.71 7.56
C ALA A 217 5.69 0.97 8.81
N ALA A 218 6.02 0.39 9.97
CA ALA A 218 5.26 0.60 11.20
C ALA A 218 5.38 2.04 11.73
N VAL A 219 6.60 2.59 11.74
CA VAL A 219 6.87 3.98 12.13
C VAL A 219 6.21 4.96 11.17
N CYS A 220 6.14 4.64 9.88
CA CYS A 220 5.38 5.44 8.93
C CYS A 220 3.88 5.34 9.20
N THR A 221 3.34 4.14 9.40
CA THR A 221 1.88 3.92 9.52
C THR A 221 1.30 4.50 10.81
N TYR A 222 1.92 4.22 11.96
CA TYR A 222 1.41 4.60 13.28
C TYR A 222 2.07 5.84 13.87
N GLY A 223 3.22 6.20 13.31
CA GLY A 223 4.04 7.27 13.83
C GLY A 223 5.01 6.89 14.95
N MET A 224 5.90 7.82 15.30
CA MET A 224 6.97 7.65 16.31
C MET A 224 6.42 7.52 17.73
N SER A 225 5.23 8.06 18.03
CA SER A 225 4.63 7.99 19.37
C SER A 225 4.27 6.54 19.76
N TRP A 226 3.82 5.74 18.80
CA TRP A 226 3.55 4.31 18.98
C TRP A 226 4.81 3.51 19.32
N MET A 227 5.96 3.87 18.74
CA MET A 227 7.23 3.19 19.01
C MET A 227 7.62 3.31 20.48
N LEU A 228 7.37 4.45 21.13
CA LEU A 228 7.63 4.66 22.57
C LEU A 228 6.71 3.85 23.49
N ILE A 229 5.47 3.60 23.06
CA ILE A 229 4.49 2.80 23.83
C ILE A 229 4.82 1.31 23.74
N ASP A 230 5.14 0.80 22.55
CA ASP A 230 5.44 -0.62 22.39
C ASP A 230 6.87 -0.98 22.88
N TYR A 231 7.85 -0.07 22.78
CA TYR A 231 9.15 -0.28 23.46
C TYR A 231 9.00 -0.36 24.98
N ARG A 232 8.09 0.42 25.59
CA ARG A 232 7.77 0.30 27.02
C ARG A 232 7.08 -1.03 27.32
N SER A 233 6.16 -1.48 26.47
CA SER A 233 5.51 -2.80 26.60
C SER A 233 6.51 -3.97 26.47
N LEU A 234 7.44 -3.90 25.52
CA LEU A 234 8.52 -4.86 25.32
C LEU A 234 9.55 -4.86 26.46
N LEU A 235 9.96 -3.69 26.96
CA LEU A 235 10.85 -3.59 28.13
C LEU A 235 10.17 -4.08 29.42
N ILE A 236 8.85 -3.91 29.56
CA ILE A 236 8.08 -4.47 30.69
C ILE A 236 8.02 -6.01 30.57
N LYS A 237 7.88 -6.57 29.37
CA LYS A 237 7.95 -8.02 29.14
C LYS A 237 9.34 -8.61 29.44
N GLU A 238 10.43 -7.92 29.07
CA GLU A 238 11.78 -8.37 29.41
C GLU A 238 12.07 -8.28 30.92
N LYS A 239 11.62 -7.22 31.60
CA LYS A 239 11.73 -7.12 33.06
C LYS A 239 10.83 -8.12 33.80
N GLY A 240 9.68 -8.49 33.22
CA GLY A 240 8.78 -9.50 33.76
C GLY A 240 9.30 -10.94 33.63
N ASN A 241 10.12 -11.24 32.61
CA ASN A 241 10.74 -12.56 32.45
C ASN A 241 12.01 -12.77 33.27
N CYS A 242 12.66 -11.68 33.73
CA CYS A 242 13.83 -11.79 34.61
C CYS A 242 13.45 -12.18 36.06
N CYS A 243 12.20 -11.89 36.49
CA CYS A 243 11.70 -12.28 37.82
C CYS A 243 11.09 -13.69 37.92
N ARG A 244 11.10 -14.50 36.84
CA ARG A 244 10.57 -15.88 36.85
C ARG A 244 11.63 -16.99 36.72
N ARG A 245 12.91 -16.65 36.88
CA ARG A 245 14.00 -17.62 37.07
C ARG A 245 14.70 -17.35 38.39
N GLN A 246 14.03 -17.69 39.49
CA GLN A 246 14.66 -18.09 40.75
C GLN A 246 13.95 -19.35 41.23
#